data_AF-A0A928RFW5-F1
#
_entry.id   AF-A0A928RFW5-F1
#
_cell.length_a   1.000
_cell.length_b   1.000
_cell.length_c   1.000
_cell.angle_alpha   90.00
_cell.angle_beta   90.00
_cell.angle_gamma   90.00
#
_symmetry.space_group_name_H-M   'P 1'
#
loop_
_entity.id
_entity.type
_entity.pdbx_description
1 polymer ?
#
loop_
_entity_poly.entity_id
_entity_poly.type
_entity_poly.pdbx_seq_one_letter_code
_entity_poly.pdbx_strand_id
1 'polypeptide(L)'
;MISLKKKDNADKHDLTDKDFYQQACEYFYYHAEQRTTMINYFIAVFGAGIALYGNVIGTNPIAGLLISAFLLAISILFCSIDLRNKFDVKHSQSVISQIEHDYGVDLLKNKDSEYVYGVFSNEDSTFKYYGREHRKEDCGEEYKKLRKLYLKIKKLEKHKANKSHIKKLENQLELDAKAYLSDDKTISYNEFMNSLKERSIRSLSKSIKLMYYLCMGASIGGMLWAACEAGFFIFVIKLFVKCFG
;
A
#
# COMPACT_ATOMS: atom_id res chain seq x y z
N MET A 1 -5.09 25.09 28.07
CA MET A 1 -3.89 24.86 28.91
C MET A 1 -4.15 23.61 29.73
N ILE A 2 -3.67 22.45 29.26
CA ILE A 2 -3.88 21.17 29.96
C ILE A 2 -2.70 21.00 30.91
N SER A 3 -2.95 21.18 32.20
CA SER A 3 -1.98 20.96 33.28
C SER A 3 -1.76 19.46 33.46
N LEU A 4 -0.67 18.93 32.90
CA LEU A 4 -0.23 17.57 33.17
C LEU A 4 0.28 17.50 34.62
N LYS A 5 -0.50 16.86 35.50
CA LYS A 5 -0.07 16.48 36.84
C LYS A 5 1.13 15.54 36.71
N LYS A 6 2.28 16.00 37.19
CA LYS A 6 3.51 15.21 37.34
C LYS A 6 3.21 14.06 38.31
N LYS A 7 3.15 12.84 37.78
CA LYS A 7 2.90 11.63 38.57
C LYS A 7 4.27 11.13 39.03
N ASP A 8 4.71 11.64 40.18
CA ASP A 8 5.98 11.27 40.81
C ASP A 8 5.82 9.89 41.47
N ASN A 9 6.02 8.84 40.68
CA ASN A 9 6.34 7.46 41.07
C ASN A 9 6.69 6.71 39.78
N ALA A 10 7.72 7.19 39.08
CA ALA A 10 8.33 6.48 37.98
C ALA A 10 9.41 5.57 38.57
N ASP A 11 9.04 4.31 38.81
CA ASP A 11 9.99 3.22 38.76
C ASP A 11 10.82 3.44 37.48
N LYS A 12 12.14 3.53 37.60
CA LYS A 12 13.02 3.63 36.43
C LYS A 12 12.98 2.29 35.71
N HIS A 13 11.89 2.05 34.99
CA HIS A 13 11.88 1.11 33.90
C HIS A 13 12.83 1.71 32.86
N ASP A 14 14.11 1.35 32.95
CA ASP A 14 15.03 1.55 31.83
C ASP A 14 14.37 0.84 30.65
N LEU A 15 13.85 1.64 29.71
CA LEU A 15 13.33 1.11 28.46
C LEU A 15 14.47 0.34 27.82
N THR A 16 14.27 -0.96 27.62
CA THR A 16 15.27 -1.77 26.95
C THR A 16 15.23 -1.41 25.46
N ASP A 17 16.36 -1.49 24.75
CA ASP A 17 16.42 -1.24 23.30
C ASP A 17 15.40 -2.08 22.51
N LYS A 18 15.05 -3.26 23.04
CA LYS A 18 13.99 -4.14 22.55
C LYS A 18 12.59 -3.50 22.61
N ASP A 19 12.28 -2.80 23.69
CA ASP A 19 10.98 -2.12 23.85
C ASP A 19 10.87 -0.96 22.85
N PHE A 20 11.97 -0.25 22.64
CA PHE A 20 12.04 0.83 21.65
C PHE A 20 11.87 0.31 20.21
N TYR A 21 12.55 -0.79 19.86
CA TYR A 21 12.39 -1.44 18.56
C TYR A 21 10.96 -1.93 18.34
N GLN A 22 10.37 -2.58 19.34
CA GLN A 22 8.98 -3.03 19.27
C GLN A 22 8.02 -1.86 19.07
N GLN A 23 8.21 -0.77 19.82
CA GLN A 23 7.40 0.44 19.66
C GLN A 23 7.54 1.05 18.26
N ALA A 24 8.74 1.08 17.68
CA ALA A 24 8.97 1.55 16.32
C ALA A 24 8.24 0.65 15.28
N CYS A 25 8.30 -0.67 15.46
CA CYS A 25 7.57 -1.63 14.63
C CYS A 25 6.05 -1.44 14.73
N GLU A 26 5.51 -1.33 15.95
CA GLU A 26 4.09 -1.09 16.18
C GLU A 26 3.62 0.22 15.54
N TYR A 27 4.43 1.27 15.63
CA TYR A 27 4.18 2.56 14.99
C TYR A 27 4.13 2.43 13.45
N PHE A 28 5.08 1.69 12.86
CA PHE A 28 5.05 1.38 11.42
C PHE A 28 3.77 0.63 11.02
N TYR A 29 3.41 -0.43 11.75
CA TYR A 29 2.21 -1.22 11.47
C TYR A 29 0.94 -0.37 11.55
N TYR A 30 0.82 0.44 12.59
CA TYR A 30 -0.30 1.35 12.79
C TYR A 30 -0.51 2.28 11.58
N HIS A 31 0.55 2.93 11.10
CA HIS A 31 0.43 3.82 9.94
C HIS A 31 0.23 3.09 8.61
N ALA A 32 0.78 1.89 8.45
CA ALA A 32 0.55 1.04 7.28
C ALA A 32 -0.91 0.58 7.20
N GLU A 33 -1.50 0.19 8.33
CA GLU A 33 -2.91 -0.16 8.44
C GLU A 33 -3.81 1.05 8.19
N GLN A 34 -3.52 2.19 8.82
CA GLN A 34 -4.25 3.44 8.62
C GLN A 34 -4.33 3.81 7.13
N ARG A 35 -3.21 3.68 6.39
CA ARG A 35 -3.19 3.94 4.95
C ARG A 35 -4.11 3.00 4.17
N THR A 36 -4.10 1.72 4.49
CA THR A 36 -4.94 0.71 3.82
C THR A 36 -6.42 0.99 4.06
N THR A 37 -6.77 1.29 5.31
CA THR A 37 -8.14 1.64 5.71
C THR A 37 -8.63 2.91 5.01
N MET A 38 -7.80 3.94 4.91
CA MET A 38 -8.18 5.18 4.19
C MET A 38 -8.36 4.97 2.69
N ILE A 39 -7.56 4.12 2.06
CA ILE A 39 -7.77 3.77 0.64
C ILE A 39 -9.13 3.08 0.45
N ASN A 40 -9.51 2.19 1.36
CA ASN A 40 -10.83 1.53 1.30
C ASN A 40 -11.98 2.53 1.47
N TYR A 41 -11.86 3.47 2.42
CA TYR A 41 -12.84 4.55 2.57
C TYR A 41 -12.92 5.45 1.34
N PHE A 42 -11.78 5.82 0.76
CA PHE A 42 -11.74 6.61 -0.46
C PHE A 42 -12.48 5.91 -1.59
N ILE A 43 -12.21 4.63 -1.83
CA ILE A 43 -12.88 3.85 -2.88
C ILE A 43 -14.40 3.78 -2.65
N ALA A 44 -14.84 3.57 -1.41
CA ALA A 44 -16.25 3.51 -1.08
C ALA A 44 -16.97 4.85 -1.33
N VAL A 45 -16.41 5.95 -0.82
CA VAL A 45 -16.96 7.31 -0.98
C VAL A 45 -16.94 7.75 -2.44
N PHE A 46 -15.83 7.53 -3.13
CA PHE A 46 -15.68 7.91 -4.53
C PHE A 46 -16.59 7.09 -5.44
N GLY A 47 -16.71 5.77 -5.18
CA GLY A 47 -17.64 4.90 -5.89
C GLY A 47 -19.10 5.31 -5.70
N ALA A 48 -19.51 5.65 -4.47
CA ALA A 48 -20.83 6.17 -4.19
C ALA A 48 -21.10 7.51 -4.90
N GLY A 49 -20.13 8.42 -4.89
CA GLY A 49 -20.26 9.71 -5.55
C GLY A 49 -20.32 9.61 -7.08
N ILE A 50 -19.57 8.70 -7.71
CA ILE A 50 -19.71 8.42 -9.16
C ILE A 50 -21.10 7.89 -9.47
N ALA A 51 -21.63 6.96 -8.65
CA ALA A 51 -22.98 6.43 -8.85
C ALA A 51 -24.04 7.53 -8.74
N LEU A 52 -23.92 8.43 -7.77
CA LEU A 52 -24.81 9.60 -7.65
C LEU A 52 -24.69 10.54 -8.85
N TYR A 53 -23.46 10.84 -9.28
CA TYR A 53 -23.21 11.70 -10.45
C TYR A 53 -23.87 11.14 -11.71
N GLY A 54 -23.72 9.84 -11.97
CA GLY A 54 -24.32 9.18 -13.14
C GLY A 54 -25.84 9.22 -13.16
N ASN A 55 -26.49 9.17 -11.99
CA ASN A 55 -27.96 9.28 -11.90
C ASN A 55 -28.46 10.72 -12.09
N VAL A 56 -27.68 11.72 -11.68
CA VAL A 56 -28.13 13.12 -11.61
C VAL A 56 -27.82 13.90 -12.89
N ILE A 57 -26.73 13.58 -13.61
CA ILE A 57 -26.28 14.39 -14.75
C ILE A 57 -27.32 14.53 -15.87
N GLY A 58 -28.13 13.50 -16.12
CA GLY A 58 -29.18 13.55 -17.13
C GLY A 58 -30.44 14.32 -16.72
N THR A 59 -30.64 14.58 -15.43
CA THR A 59 -31.85 15.23 -14.90
C THR A 59 -31.60 16.66 -14.44
N ASN A 60 -30.48 16.93 -13.78
CA ASN A 60 -30.13 18.26 -13.29
C ASN A 60 -28.61 18.50 -13.45
N PRO A 61 -28.19 19.19 -14.52
CA PRO A 61 -26.77 19.40 -14.79
C PRO A 61 -26.07 20.25 -13.72
N ILE A 62 -26.78 21.17 -13.05
CA ILE A 62 -26.24 21.98 -11.96
C ILE A 62 -25.89 21.09 -10.76
N ALA A 63 -26.77 20.15 -10.42
CA ALA A 63 -26.50 19.19 -9.35
C ALA A 63 -25.34 18.24 -9.71
N GLY A 64 -25.21 17.85 -10.99
CA GLY A 64 -24.04 17.12 -11.49
C GLY A 64 -22.72 17.89 -11.28
N LEU A 65 -22.72 19.20 -11.57
CA LEU A 65 -21.56 20.06 -11.35
C LEU A 65 -21.20 20.21 -9.86
N LEU A 66 -22.20 20.33 -8.98
CA LEU A 66 -21.96 20.38 -7.53
C LEU A 66 -21.37 19.06 -7.00
N ILE A 67 -21.87 17.92 -7.48
CA ILE A 67 -21.35 16.59 -7.09
C ILE A 67 -19.91 16.42 -7.58
N SER A 68 -19.59 16.83 -8.82
CA SER A 68 -18.23 16.73 -9.34
C SER A 68 -17.24 17.64 -8.59
N ALA A 69 -17.65 18.87 -8.26
CA ALA A 69 -16.86 19.77 -7.42
C ALA A 69 -16.61 19.19 -6.01
N PHE A 70 -17.62 18.56 -5.42
CA PHE A 70 -17.50 17.88 -4.13
C PHE A 70 -16.55 16.69 -4.17
N LEU A 71 -16.64 15.84 -5.21
CA LEU A 71 -15.73 14.72 -5.43
C LEU A 71 -14.28 15.17 -5.63
N LEU A 72 -14.07 16.29 -6.31
CA LEU A 72 -12.75 16.90 -6.47
C LEU A 72 -12.19 17.36 -5.12
N ALA A 73 -13.01 18.04 -4.30
CA ALA A 73 -12.60 18.50 -2.97
C ALA A 73 -12.22 17.33 -2.05
N ILE A 74 -13.04 16.27 -2.02
CA ILE A 74 -12.72 15.03 -1.28
C ILE A 74 -11.40 14.44 -1.76
N SER A 75 -11.19 14.37 -3.08
CA SER A 75 -9.95 13.82 -3.64
C SER A 75 -8.74 14.58 -3.09
N ILE A 76 -8.74 15.92 -3.17
CA ILE A 76 -7.65 16.75 -2.64
C ILE A 76 -7.39 16.45 -1.14
N LEU A 77 -8.44 16.35 -0.32
CA LEU A 77 -8.30 16.00 1.10
C LEU A 77 -7.63 14.62 1.29
N PHE A 78 -8.10 13.59 0.59
CA PHE A 78 -7.49 12.26 0.66
C PHE A 78 -6.05 12.24 0.13
N CYS A 79 -5.71 13.08 -0.86
CA CYS A 79 -4.34 13.26 -1.34
C CYS A 79 -3.41 13.74 -0.23
N SER A 80 -3.81 14.82 0.45
CA SER A 80 -3.02 15.40 1.53
C SER A 80 -2.81 14.40 2.67
N ILE A 81 -3.83 13.61 2.99
CA ILE A 81 -3.75 12.59 4.02
C ILE A 81 -2.86 11.41 3.58
N ASP A 82 -2.96 10.90 2.34
CA ASP A 82 -2.08 9.83 1.85
C ASP A 82 -0.61 10.28 1.78
N LEU A 83 -0.35 11.54 1.42
CA LEU A 83 1.01 12.10 1.44
C LEU A 83 1.61 12.11 2.85
N ARG A 84 0.83 12.51 3.86
CA ARG A 84 1.25 12.49 5.27
C ARG A 84 1.51 11.05 5.74
N ASN A 85 0.55 10.15 5.53
CA ASN A 85 0.73 8.75 5.95
C ASN A 85 1.92 8.08 5.26
N LYS A 86 2.17 8.41 3.99
CA LYS A 86 3.34 7.91 3.28
C LYS A 86 4.64 8.45 3.87
N PHE A 87 4.65 9.70 4.35
CA PHE A 87 5.79 10.25 5.08
C PHE A 87 6.00 9.51 6.40
N ASP A 88 4.95 9.30 7.20
CA ASP A 88 5.03 8.62 8.50
C ASP A 88 5.50 7.16 8.34
N VAL A 89 4.98 6.44 7.34
CA VAL A 89 5.45 5.09 7.00
C VAL A 89 6.93 5.11 6.61
N LYS A 90 7.36 6.02 5.73
CA LYS A 90 8.78 6.11 5.36
C LYS A 90 9.69 6.49 6.52
N HIS A 91 9.22 7.38 7.38
CA HIS A 91 9.97 7.82 8.55
C HIS A 91 10.17 6.67 9.53
N SER A 92 9.09 5.94 9.85
CA SER A 92 9.17 4.75 10.69
C SER A 92 10.06 3.65 10.08
N GLN A 93 9.99 3.41 8.77
CA GLN A 93 10.94 2.52 8.08
C GLN A 93 12.39 2.96 8.24
N SER A 94 12.67 4.25 8.10
CA SER A 94 14.01 4.80 8.25
C SER A 94 14.53 4.64 9.69
N VAL A 95 13.68 4.87 10.69
CA VAL A 95 14.02 4.68 12.11
C VAL A 95 14.29 3.20 12.40
N ILE A 96 13.42 2.29 11.96
CA ILE A 96 13.62 0.85 12.16
C ILE A 96 14.92 0.40 11.48
N SER A 97 15.18 0.86 10.25
CA SER A 97 16.42 0.55 9.52
C SER A 97 17.67 1.03 10.26
N GLN A 98 17.64 2.22 10.87
CA GLN A 98 18.75 2.73 11.70
C GLN A 98 18.95 1.88 12.95
N ILE A 99 17.87 1.50 13.65
CA ILE A 99 17.96 0.62 14.82
C ILE A 99 18.55 -0.75 14.43
N GLU A 100 18.08 -1.34 13.33
CA GLU A 100 18.61 -2.61 12.82
C GLU A 100 20.10 -2.51 12.43
N HIS A 101 20.52 -1.36 11.91
CA HIS A 101 21.92 -1.10 11.57
C HIS A 101 22.81 -0.94 12.82
N ASP A 102 22.37 -0.13 13.79
CA ASP A 102 23.20 0.27 14.93
C ASP A 102 23.37 -0.84 15.96
N TYR A 103 22.33 -1.65 16.17
CA TYR A 103 22.35 -2.72 17.16
C TYR A 103 22.60 -4.11 16.57
N GLY A 104 22.70 -4.22 15.25
CA GLY A 104 22.88 -5.48 14.54
C GLY A 104 21.72 -6.46 14.71
N VAL A 105 21.79 -7.59 13.99
CA VAL A 105 20.80 -8.68 14.05
C VAL A 105 20.75 -9.34 15.45
N ASP A 106 21.73 -9.07 16.32
CA ASP A 106 21.89 -9.72 17.62
C ASP A 106 20.85 -9.27 18.67
N LEU A 107 20.31 -8.03 18.61
CA LEU A 107 19.17 -7.64 19.46
C LEU A 107 17.88 -8.44 19.16
N LEU A 108 17.81 -9.03 17.97
CA LEU A 108 16.63 -9.74 17.50
C LEU A 108 16.75 -11.27 17.68
N LYS A 109 17.85 -11.77 18.27
CA LYS A 109 17.93 -13.16 18.73
C LYS A 109 17.00 -13.36 19.91
N ASN A 110 15.75 -13.72 19.63
CA ASN A 110 14.90 -14.35 20.63
C ASN A 110 15.58 -15.67 21.04
N LYS A 111 15.63 -15.97 22.34
CA LYS A 111 16.27 -17.19 22.88
C LYS A 111 15.79 -18.50 22.21
N ASP A 112 14.62 -18.47 21.59
CA ASP A 112 13.97 -19.62 20.97
C ASP A 112 13.87 -19.56 19.43
N SER A 113 14.37 -18.50 18.78
CA SER A 113 14.31 -18.36 17.31
C SER A 113 15.66 -17.98 16.72
N GLU A 114 16.16 -18.87 15.87
CA GLU A 114 17.39 -18.75 15.09
C GLU A 114 17.22 -17.65 14.02
N TYR A 115 17.67 -16.43 14.34
CA TYR A 115 17.67 -15.21 13.52
C TYR A 115 16.30 -14.58 13.20
N VAL A 116 16.19 -13.28 13.45
CA VAL A 116 15.14 -12.42 12.90
C VAL A 116 15.82 -11.54 11.88
N TYR A 117 15.49 -11.71 10.60
CA TYR A 117 16.07 -10.86 9.57
C TYR A 117 15.57 -9.43 9.74
N GLY A 118 16.49 -8.47 9.65
CA GLY A 118 16.14 -7.04 9.59
C GLY A 118 15.19 -6.79 8.42
N VAL A 119 14.04 -6.20 8.73
CA VAL A 119 12.95 -5.95 7.78
C VAL A 119 13.35 -4.86 6.80
N PHE A 120 14.14 -3.87 7.24
CA PHE A 120 14.43 -2.65 6.47
C PHE A 120 15.92 -2.34 6.25
N SER A 121 16.85 -3.00 6.94
CA SER A 121 18.30 -2.74 6.79
C SER A 121 18.85 -3.01 5.38
N ASN A 122 18.06 -3.69 4.54
CA ASN A 122 18.39 -3.99 3.15
C ASN A 122 17.89 -2.96 2.12
N GLU A 123 17.17 -1.89 2.50
CA GLU A 123 16.55 -0.98 1.53
C GLU A 123 17.44 0.20 1.07
N ASP A 124 18.39 0.68 1.89
CA ASP A 124 19.22 1.86 1.55
C ASP A 124 20.67 1.54 1.15
N SER A 125 21.17 0.35 1.46
CA SER A 125 22.41 -0.10 0.82
C SER A 125 22.08 -0.58 -0.58
N THR A 126 22.85 -0.13 -1.55
CA THR A 126 22.89 -0.63 -2.91
C THR A 126 23.28 -2.10 -3.00
N PHE A 127 23.00 -2.97 -2.02
CA PHE A 127 23.16 -4.40 -2.20
C PHE A 127 24.65 -4.62 -2.64
N LYS A 128 25.53 -3.99 -1.85
CA LYS A 128 26.93 -4.35 -1.55
C LYS A 128 26.87 -5.09 -0.19
N TYR A 129 26.06 -6.13 -0.01
CA TYR A 129 26.49 -7.50 -0.22
C TYR A 129 27.90 -7.77 0.33
N TYR A 130 27.97 -8.06 1.63
CA TYR A 130 28.90 -9.07 2.13
C TYR A 130 28.40 -10.48 1.76
N GLY A 131 28.07 -10.66 0.47
CA GLY A 131 27.55 -11.89 -0.14
C GLY A 131 27.27 -11.81 -1.67
N ARG A 132 27.57 -10.63 -2.31
CA ARG A 132 27.64 -10.26 -3.77
C ARG A 132 28.00 -11.43 -4.60
N GLU A 133 29.18 -11.90 -4.27
CA GLU A 133 29.95 -12.64 -5.23
C GLU A 133 29.47 -14.08 -5.32
N HIS A 134 28.48 -14.50 -4.50
CA HIS A 134 27.89 -15.82 -4.60
C HIS A 134 26.42 -15.90 -5.01
N ARG A 135 25.63 -14.80 -5.10
CA ARG A 135 24.16 -14.94 -5.34
C ARG A 135 23.57 -14.35 -6.61
N LYS A 136 24.34 -13.68 -7.47
CA LYS A 136 23.84 -13.26 -8.80
C LYS A 136 24.09 -14.24 -9.94
N GLU A 137 25.04 -15.14 -9.80
CA GLU A 137 25.29 -16.16 -10.83
C GLU A 137 24.56 -17.48 -10.59
N ASP A 138 24.01 -17.72 -9.39
CA ASP A 138 23.27 -18.95 -9.12
C ASP A 138 22.10 -18.76 -8.16
N CYS A 139 21.09 -17.98 -8.58
CA CYS A 139 19.74 -18.27 -8.06
C CYS A 139 19.35 -19.62 -8.66
N GLY A 140 19.68 -20.69 -7.94
CA GLY A 140 19.50 -22.08 -8.38
C GLY A 140 18.14 -22.29 -9.03
N GLU A 141 18.11 -23.15 -10.05
CA GLU A 141 16.90 -23.42 -10.85
C GLU A 141 15.66 -23.74 -9.99
N GLU A 142 15.84 -24.24 -8.77
CA GLU A 142 14.80 -24.51 -7.80
C GLU A 142 14.04 -23.26 -7.32
N TYR A 143 14.74 -22.17 -7.02
CA TYR A 143 14.08 -20.91 -6.65
C TYR A 143 13.25 -20.36 -7.81
N LYS A 144 13.75 -20.47 -9.05
CA LYS A 144 13.01 -20.06 -10.24
C LYS A 144 11.74 -20.90 -10.43
N LYS A 145 11.80 -22.20 -10.13
CA LYS A 145 10.64 -23.11 -10.15
C LYS A 145 9.59 -22.71 -9.09
N LEU A 146 10.01 -22.51 -7.84
CA LEU A 146 9.13 -22.07 -6.73
C LEU A 146 8.42 -20.75 -7.07
N ARG A 147 9.16 -19.78 -7.60
CA ARG A 147 8.60 -18.49 -8.01
C ARG A 147 7.57 -18.63 -9.14
N LYS A 148 7.85 -19.47 -10.15
CA LYS A 148 6.89 -19.74 -11.22
C LYS A 148 5.62 -20.39 -10.69
N LEU A 149 5.74 -21.31 -9.73
CA LEU A 149 4.61 -22.01 -9.12
C LEU A 149 3.73 -21.04 -8.30
N TYR A 150 4.33 -20.19 -7.47
CA TYR A 150 3.61 -19.15 -6.71
C TYR A 150 2.84 -18.19 -7.63
N LEU A 151 3.47 -17.71 -8.71
CA LEU A 151 2.81 -16.82 -9.67
C LEU A 151 1.65 -17.52 -10.40
N LYS A 152 1.76 -18.82 -10.66
CA LYS A 152 0.69 -19.64 -11.25
C LYS A 152 -0.52 -19.73 -10.30
N ILE A 153 -0.29 -19.96 -9.01
CA ILE A 153 -1.34 -19.99 -7.97
C ILE A 153 -2.07 -18.64 -7.92
N LYS A 154 -1.33 -17.53 -7.77
CA LYS A 154 -1.88 -16.16 -7.77
C LYS A 154 -2.75 -15.87 -8.99
N LYS A 155 -2.32 -16.32 -10.17
CA LYS A 155 -3.08 -16.14 -11.42
C LYS A 155 -4.38 -16.94 -11.39
N LEU A 156 -4.35 -18.18 -10.90
CA LEU A 156 -5.54 -19.05 -10.77
C LEU A 156 -6.55 -18.52 -9.75
N GLU A 157 -6.09 -18.01 -8.61
CA GLU A 157 -6.93 -17.34 -7.62
C GLU A 157 -7.67 -16.14 -8.24
N LYS A 158 -6.92 -15.30 -8.98
CA LYS A 158 -7.49 -14.11 -9.65
C LYS A 158 -8.59 -14.49 -10.65
N HIS A 159 -8.48 -15.63 -11.32
CA HIS A 159 -9.46 -16.11 -12.29
C HIS A 159 -10.58 -16.99 -11.68
N LYS A 160 -10.70 -17.06 -10.34
CA LYS A 160 -11.67 -17.91 -9.64
C LYS A 160 -11.64 -19.36 -10.12
N ALA A 161 -10.45 -19.90 -10.37
CA ALA A 161 -10.28 -21.30 -10.75
C ALA A 161 -10.79 -22.25 -9.65
N ASN A 162 -10.97 -23.53 -9.99
CA ASN A 162 -11.44 -24.55 -9.06
C ASN A 162 -10.58 -24.59 -7.78
N LYS A 163 -11.21 -24.40 -6.61
CA LYS A 163 -10.55 -24.39 -5.29
C LYS A 163 -9.73 -25.65 -5.02
N SER A 164 -10.17 -26.82 -5.50
CA SER A 164 -9.43 -28.08 -5.30
C SER A 164 -8.09 -28.10 -6.03
N HIS A 165 -8.02 -27.46 -7.21
CA HIS A 165 -6.80 -27.35 -7.99
C HIS A 165 -5.81 -26.36 -7.37
N ILE A 166 -6.31 -25.23 -6.85
CA ILE A 166 -5.49 -24.26 -6.12
C ILE A 166 -4.85 -24.91 -4.89
N LYS A 167 -5.64 -25.62 -4.07
CA LYS A 167 -5.15 -26.31 -2.88
C LYS A 167 -4.07 -27.36 -3.17
N LYS A 168 -4.18 -28.08 -4.30
CA LYS A 168 -3.14 -29.02 -4.74
C LYS A 168 -1.82 -28.30 -5.06
N LEU A 169 -1.89 -27.14 -5.72
CA LEU A 169 -0.69 -26.36 -6.05
C LEU A 169 -0.07 -25.70 -4.82
N GLU A 170 -0.88 -25.25 -3.86
CA GLU A 170 -0.41 -24.74 -2.57
C GLU A 170 0.36 -25.81 -1.80
N ASN A 171 -0.20 -27.02 -1.69
CA ASN A 171 0.49 -28.14 -1.06
C ASN A 171 1.81 -28.48 -1.77
N GLN A 172 1.82 -28.44 -3.11
CA GLN A 172 3.05 -28.65 -3.89
C GLN A 172 4.09 -27.56 -3.60
N LEU A 173 3.66 -26.30 -3.58
CA LEU A 173 4.54 -25.17 -3.27
C LEU A 173 5.12 -25.28 -1.86
N GLU A 174 4.31 -25.72 -0.90
CA GLU A 174 4.75 -25.93 0.48
C GLU A 174 5.77 -27.06 0.58
N LEU A 175 5.54 -28.19 -0.11
CA LEU A 175 6.47 -29.31 -0.16
C LEU A 175 7.80 -28.93 -0.83
N ASP A 176 7.74 -28.30 -2.01
CA ASP A 176 8.93 -27.87 -2.75
C ASP A 176 9.71 -26.81 -1.96
N ALA A 177 9.01 -25.90 -1.26
CA ALA A 177 9.66 -24.90 -0.42
C ALA A 177 10.32 -25.54 0.80
N LYS A 178 9.67 -26.52 1.44
CA LYS A 178 10.26 -27.28 2.55
C LYS A 178 11.50 -28.06 2.12
N ALA A 179 11.48 -28.66 0.92
CA ALA A 179 12.64 -29.37 0.37
C ALA A 179 13.80 -28.42 0.05
N TYR A 180 13.51 -27.25 -0.54
CA TYR A 180 14.51 -26.22 -0.81
C TYR A 180 15.14 -25.67 0.48
N LEU A 181 14.33 -25.50 1.53
CA LEU A 181 14.76 -24.97 2.83
C LEU A 181 15.42 -26.03 3.73
N SER A 182 15.21 -27.33 3.49
CA SER A 182 15.89 -28.37 4.27
C SER A 182 17.39 -28.48 3.97
N ASP A 183 17.81 -28.06 2.77
CA ASP A 183 19.21 -28.08 2.34
C ASP A 183 19.99 -26.82 2.73
N ASP A 184 19.31 -25.69 2.92
CA ASP A 184 19.92 -24.43 3.34
C ASP A 184 19.25 -23.96 4.65
N LYS A 185 19.91 -24.21 5.78
CA LYS A 185 19.39 -24.07 7.17
C LYS A 185 18.90 -22.66 7.57
N THR A 186 18.84 -21.71 6.66
CA THR A 186 18.87 -20.29 7.03
C THR A 186 17.56 -19.51 6.82
N ILE A 187 16.56 -20.01 6.09
CA ILE A 187 15.35 -19.20 5.80
C ILE A 187 14.06 -19.92 6.22
N SER A 188 13.27 -19.31 7.11
CA SER A 188 11.96 -19.85 7.50
C SER A 188 10.91 -19.67 6.40
N TYR A 189 10.03 -20.66 6.19
CA TYR A 189 8.92 -20.59 5.22
C TYR A 189 8.07 -19.32 5.38
N ASN A 190 7.83 -18.90 6.63
CA ASN A 190 7.05 -17.70 6.94
C ASN A 190 7.75 -16.43 6.44
N GLU A 191 9.07 -16.40 6.51
CA GLU A 191 9.90 -15.28 6.09
C GLU A 191 9.94 -15.15 4.56
N PHE A 192 10.03 -16.28 3.86
CA PHE A 192 9.85 -16.34 2.41
C PHE A 192 8.48 -15.78 2.00
N MET A 193 7.39 -16.21 2.66
CA MET A 193 6.04 -15.74 2.36
C MET A 193 5.84 -14.25 2.67
N ASN A 194 6.43 -13.75 3.75
CA ASN A 194 6.40 -12.33 4.10
C ASN A 194 7.11 -11.46 3.04
N SER A 195 8.27 -11.91 2.53
CA SER A 195 8.99 -11.20 1.45
C SER A 195 8.17 -11.08 0.16
N LEU A 196 7.37 -12.11 -0.17
CA LEU A 196 6.46 -12.08 -1.32
C LEU A 196 5.29 -11.12 -1.09
N LYS A 197 4.79 -11.04 0.15
CA LYS A 197 3.70 -10.13 0.55
C LYS A 197 4.13 -8.66 0.45
N GLU A 198 5.33 -8.31 0.89
CA GLU A 198 5.90 -6.96 0.77
C GLU A 198 6.07 -6.49 -0.68
N ARG A 199 6.52 -7.38 -1.58
CA ARG A 199 6.60 -7.04 -3.02
C ARG A 199 5.22 -6.75 -3.62
N SER A 200 4.17 -7.41 -3.14
CA SER A 200 2.79 -7.12 -3.57
C SER A 200 2.32 -5.73 -3.12
N ILE A 201 2.71 -5.29 -1.92
CA ILE A 201 2.37 -3.96 -1.38
C ILE A 201 3.05 -2.85 -2.22
N ARG A 202 4.31 -3.05 -2.64
CA ARG A 202 4.99 -2.14 -3.57
C ARG A 202 4.31 -2.05 -4.93
N SER A 203 3.77 -3.15 -5.46
CA SER A 203 2.94 -3.13 -6.67
C SER A 203 1.66 -2.32 -6.48
N LEU A 204 1.03 -2.42 -5.31
CA LEU A 204 -0.21 -1.70 -4.99
C LEU A 204 -0.02 -0.18 -5.02
N SER A 205 1.12 0.32 -4.52
CA SER A 205 1.48 1.74 -4.53
C SER A 205 1.51 2.35 -5.94
N LYS A 206 2.00 1.61 -6.95
CA LYS A 206 1.97 2.06 -8.34
C LYS A 206 0.55 2.12 -8.89
N SER A 207 -0.27 1.11 -8.58
CA SER A 207 -1.68 1.06 -8.98
C SER A 207 -2.50 2.19 -8.36
N ILE A 208 -2.24 2.55 -7.10
CA ILE A 208 -2.92 3.65 -6.40
C ILE A 208 -2.61 4.99 -7.09
N LYS A 209 -1.34 5.26 -7.42
CA LYS A 209 -0.98 6.47 -8.18
C LYS A 209 -1.71 6.53 -9.52
N LEU A 210 -1.75 5.42 -10.26
CA LEU A 210 -2.44 5.36 -11.55
C LEU A 210 -3.94 5.60 -11.39
N MET A 211 -4.57 4.96 -10.39
CA MET A 211 -5.98 5.18 -10.06
C MET A 211 -6.25 6.64 -9.73
N TYR A 212 -5.37 7.27 -8.95
CA TYR A 212 -5.50 8.68 -8.57
C TYR A 212 -5.43 9.62 -9.79
N TYR A 213 -4.48 9.38 -10.71
CA TYR A 213 -4.39 10.13 -11.96
C TYR A 213 -5.61 9.91 -12.87
N LEU A 214 -6.14 8.69 -12.93
CA LEU A 214 -7.36 8.38 -13.68
C LEU A 214 -8.59 9.08 -13.08
N CYS A 215 -8.74 9.09 -11.75
CA CYS A 215 -9.81 9.79 -11.05
C CYS A 215 -9.74 11.31 -11.25
N MET A 216 -8.53 11.89 -11.16
CA MET A 216 -8.32 13.31 -11.46
C MET A 216 -8.63 13.64 -12.92
N GLY A 217 -8.15 12.80 -13.86
CA GLY A 217 -8.43 12.97 -15.28
C GLY A 217 -9.91 12.89 -15.62
N ALA A 218 -10.64 11.94 -15.02
CA ALA A 218 -12.08 11.80 -15.21
C ALA A 218 -12.86 13.00 -14.63
N SER A 219 -12.43 13.53 -13.48
CA SER A 219 -13.04 14.72 -12.86
C SER A 219 -12.82 15.96 -13.72
N ILE A 220 -11.59 16.18 -14.21
CA ILE A 220 -11.25 17.29 -15.11
C ILE A 220 -12.02 17.16 -16.44
N GLY A 221 -12.07 15.95 -17.01
CA GLY A 221 -12.82 15.66 -18.23
C GLY A 221 -14.32 15.94 -18.08
N GLY A 222 -14.93 15.54 -16.96
CA GLY A 222 -16.32 15.83 -16.65
C GLY A 222 -16.59 17.33 -16.47
N MET A 223 -15.69 18.06 -15.80
CA MET A 223 -15.79 19.52 -15.67
C MET A 223 -15.67 20.23 -17.02
N LEU A 224 -14.74 19.82 -17.87
CA LEU A 224 -14.58 20.37 -19.22
C LEU A 224 -15.80 20.09 -20.10
N TRP A 225 -16.34 18.87 -20.03
CA TRP A 225 -17.56 18.51 -20.76
C TRP A 225 -18.76 19.36 -20.33
N ALA A 226 -19.00 19.45 -19.02
CA ALA A 226 -20.09 20.26 -18.45
C ALA A 226 -19.92 21.75 -18.77
N ALA A 227 -18.69 22.27 -18.73
CA ALA A 227 -18.41 23.65 -19.12
C ALA A 227 -18.65 23.90 -20.61
N CYS A 228 -18.36 22.91 -21.47
CA CYS A 228 -18.63 22.99 -22.91
C CYS A 228 -20.14 23.02 -23.18
N GLU A 229 -20.92 22.16 -22.52
CA GLU A 229 -22.39 22.17 -22.63
C GLU A 229 -23.00 23.45 -22.08
N ALA A 230 -22.51 23.95 -20.93
CA ALA A 230 -22.97 25.22 -20.37
C ALA A 230 -22.64 26.40 -21.29
N GLY A 231 -21.44 26.42 -21.88
CA GLY A 231 -21.03 27.43 -22.86
C GLY A 231 -21.90 27.40 -24.13
N PHE A 232 -22.23 26.21 -24.62
CA PHE A 232 -23.16 26.03 -25.73
C PHE A 232 -24.57 26.52 -25.38
N PHE A 233 -25.06 26.22 -24.18
CA PHE A 233 -26.36 26.71 -23.70
C PHE A 233 -26.42 28.25 -23.61
N ILE A 234 -25.39 28.88 -23.06
CA ILE A 234 -25.29 30.35 -22.99
C ILE A 234 -25.26 30.96 -24.39
N PHE A 235 -24.55 30.32 -25.32
CA PHE A 235 -24.50 30.76 -26.72
C PHE A 235 -25.87 30.66 -27.40
N VAL A 236 -26.59 29.55 -27.23
CA VAL A 236 -27.94 29.35 -27.76
C VAL A 236 -28.93 30.37 -27.17
N ILE A 237 -28.88 30.64 -25.86
CA ILE A 237 -29.72 31.66 -25.23
C ILE A 237 -29.42 33.06 -25.79
N LYS A 238 -28.14 33.42 -25.97
CA LYS A 238 -27.77 34.71 -26.59
C LYS A 238 -28.26 34.82 -28.03
N LEU A 239 -28.21 33.74 -28.81
CA LEU A 239 -28.74 33.69 -30.17
C LEU A 239 -30.26 33.84 -30.19
N PHE A 240 -30.96 33.16 -29.28
CA PHE A 240 -32.41 33.23 -29.17
C PHE A 240 -32.88 34.64 -28.78
N VAL A 241 -32.24 35.27 -27.79
CA VAL A 241 -32.54 36.67 -27.40
C VAL A 241 -32.29 37.63 -28.56
N LYS A 242 -31.24 37.42 -29.36
CA LYS A 242 -30.90 38.28 -30.49
C LYS A 242 -31.83 38.11 -31.71
N CYS A 243 -32.45 36.94 -31.85
CA CYS A 243 -33.38 36.66 -32.96
C CYS A 243 -34.84 37.04 -32.65
N PHE A 244 -35.21 37.13 -31.37
CA PHE A 244 -36.61 37.32 -30.95
C PHE A 244 -36.85 38.55 -30.05
N GLY A 245 -35.82 39.32 -29.73
CA GLY A 245 -35.91 40.61 -29.03
C GLY A 245 -35.37 41.74 -29.88
#